data_AF-A0A162FUE1-F1
#
_entry.id   AF-A0A162FUE1-F1
#
_cell.length_a   1.000
_cell.length_b   1.000
_cell.length_c   1.000
_cell.angle_alpha   90.00
_cell.angle_beta   90.00
_cell.angle_gamma   90.00
#
_symmetry.space_group_name_H-M   'P 1'
#
loop_
_entity.id
_entity.type
_entity.pdbx_description
1 polymer ?
#
loop_
_entity_poly.entity_id
_entity_poly.type
_entity_poly.pdbx_seq_one_letter_code
_entity_poly.pdbx_strand_id
1 'polypeptide(L)'
;MTVRLVDTTPRPSVYGEGGPVLRASFHTGGAEELYLIGAVMPCAPGDFESLLLDDNAQREAGVILPGDEGAGLEPDPRDRPAGTTPPSSGTQG
;
A
#
# COMPACT_ATOMS: atom_id res chain seq x y z
N MET A 1 -4.15 5.70 14.42
CA MET A 1 -3.70 4.56 13.61
C MET A 1 -2.94 3.55 14.47
N THR A 2 -3.25 2.27 14.32
CA THR A 2 -2.61 1.14 14.99
C THR A 2 -2.26 0.05 13.98
N VAL A 3 -1.09 -0.58 14.13
CA VAL A 3 -0.63 -1.66 13.25
C VAL A 3 -0.36 -2.90 14.09
N ARG A 4 -0.80 -4.06 13.60
CA ARG A 4 -0.58 -5.36 14.23
C ARG A 4 0.01 -6.35 13.23
N LEU A 5 1.15 -6.94 13.59
CA LEU A 5 1.69 -8.14 12.94
C LEU A 5 1.06 -9.36 13.59
N VAL A 6 0.58 -10.30 12.78
CA VAL A 6 -0.09 -11.51 13.29
C VAL A 6 0.90 -12.66 13.50
N ASP A 7 2.06 -12.59 12.86
CA ASP A 7 3.13 -13.58 12.99
C ASP A 7 4.50 -12.96 12.70
N THR A 8 5.56 -13.69 13.05
CA THR A 8 6.96 -13.32 12.78
C THR A 8 7.58 -14.21 11.70
N THR A 9 6.76 -14.81 10.84
CA THR A 9 7.27 -15.60 9.72
C THR A 9 7.98 -14.66 8.73
N PRO A 10 8.80 -15.19 7.82
CA PRO A 10 9.40 -14.39 6.75
C PRO A 10 8.38 -13.71 5.83
N ARG A 11 7.11 -14.14 5.89
CA ARG A 11 6.00 -13.61 5.09
C ARG A 11 4.80 -13.29 5.99
N PRO A 12 4.91 -12.28 6.86
CA PRO A 12 3.89 -12.02 7.86
C PRO A 12 2.62 -11.44 7.26
N SER A 13 1.51 -11.63 7.98
CA SER A 13 0.30 -10.85 7.77
C SER A 13 0.29 -9.60 8.64
N VAL A 14 0.04 -8.44 8.01
CA VAL A 14 0.00 -7.13 8.67
C VAL A 14 -1.39 -6.53 8.57
N TYR A 15 -1.91 -6.01 9.68
CA TYR A 15 -3.18 -5.30 9.72
C TYR A 15 -3.01 -3.88 10.22
N GLY A 16 -3.70 -2.93 9.58
CA GLY A 16 -3.74 -1.52 9.99
C GLY A 16 -5.18 -1.08 10.27
N GLU A 17 -5.40 -0.35 11.37
CA GLU A 17 -6.71 0.16 11.77
C GLU A 17 -6.60 1.62 12.26
N GLY A 18 -7.73 2.34 12.29
CA GLY A 18 -7.80 3.73 12.74
C GLY A 18 -7.14 4.73 11.75
N GLY A 19 -7.25 4.43 10.46
CA GLY A 19 -6.92 5.30 9.33
C GLY A 19 -8.15 5.57 8.45
N PRO A 20 -7.99 5.96 7.18
CA PRO A 20 -9.13 6.26 6.28
C PRO A 20 -10.00 5.03 5.96
N VAL A 21 -9.45 3.83 6.14
CA VAL A 21 -10.18 2.56 6.05
C VAL A 21 -10.40 1.97 7.45
N LEU A 22 -11.47 1.19 7.60
CA LEU A 22 -11.77 0.48 8.85
C LEU A 22 -10.66 -0.52 9.19
N ARG A 23 -10.19 -1.25 8.17
CA ARG A 23 -9.09 -2.20 8.29
C ARG A 23 -8.37 -2.37 6.96
N ALA A 24 -7.05 -2.21 6.97
CA ALA A 24 -6.16 -2.65 5.90
C ALA A 24 -5.53 -4.00 6.26
N SER A 25 -5.28 -4.85 5.27
CA SER A 25 -4.60 -6.14 5.41
C SER A 25 -3.56 -6.34 4.32
N PHE A 26 -2.36 -6.75 4.69
CA PHE A 26 -1.26 -7.07 3.78
C PHE A 26 -0.81 -8.50 4.06
N HIS A 27 -1.04 -9.39 3.10
CA HIS A 27 -0.56 -10.76 3.15
C HIS A 27 0.65 -10.91 2.23
N THR A 28 1.81 -11.17 2.82
CA THR A 28 3.08 -11.23 2.09
C THR A 28 3.47 -12.64 1.63
N GLY A 29 2.61 -13.62 1.89
CA GLY A 29 2.68 -15.00 1.41
C GLY A 29 1.44 -15.44 0.67
N GLY A 30 0.89 -14.58 -0.20
CA GLY A 30 -0.21 -14.95 -1.08
C GLY A 30 0.17 -16.10 -2.02
N ALA A 31 -0.85 -16.70 -2.64
CA ALA A 31 -0.64 -17.72 -3.66
C ALA A 31 0.22 -17.16 -4.81
N GLU A 32 0.99 -18.04 -5.46
CA GLU A 32 1.77 -17.70 -6.66
C GLU A 32 2.81 -16.58 -6.43
N GLU A 33 3.38 -16.49 -5.24
CA GLU A 33 4.36 -15.45 -4.84
C GLU A 33 3.82 -14.01 -4.89
N LEU A 34 2.50 -13.84 -4.92
CA LEU A 34 1.86 -12.54 -4.93
C LEU A 34 1.69 -11.96 -3.52
N TYR A 35 1.74 -10.63 -3.45
CA TYR A 35 1.26 -9.88 -2.30
C TYR A 35 -0.26 -9.69 -2.44
N LEU A 36 -1.02 -10.04 -1.40
CA LEU A 36 -2.45 -9.74 -1.37
C LEU A 36 -2.69 -8.56 -0.45
N ILE A 37 -3.25 -7.49 -1.00
CA ILE A 37 -3.60 -6.27 -0.28
C ILE A 37 -5.13 -6.19 -0.25
N GLY A 38 -5.68 -5.94 0.94
CA GLY A 38 -7.10 -5.79 1.16
C GLY A 38 -7.39 -4.55 2.00
N ALA A 39 -8.55 -3.95 1.78
CA ALA A 39 -9.06 -2.86 2.59
C ALA A 39 -10.56 -3.03 2.79
N VAL A 40 -11.03 -2.78 4.01
CA VAL A 40 -12.44 -2.67 4.34
C VAL A 40 -12.72 -1.21 4.65
N MET A 41 -13.62 -0.61 3.88
CA MET A 41 -14.02 0.79 4.04
C MET A 41 -15.53 0.89 4.29
N PRO A 42 -16.01 1.93 4.98
CA PRO A 42 -17.44 2.23 5.02
C PRO A 42 -17.91 2.56 3.60
N CYS A 43 -19.15 2.18 3.26
CA CYS A 43 -19.76 2.68 2.05
C CYS A 43 -20.00 4.19 2.19
N ALA A 44 -19.54 4.97 1.21
CA ALA A 44 -19.96 6.36 1.08
C ALA A 44 -21.44 6.38 0.63
N PRO A 45 -22.32 7.15 1.29
CA PRO A 45 -23.68 7.33 0.79
C PRO A 45 -23.63 8.14 -0.51
N GLY A 46 -24.33 7.69 -1.55
CA GLY A 46 -24.43 8.42 -2.81
C GLY A 46 -24.43 7.50 -4.03
N ASP A 47 -24.50 8.14 -5.20
CA ASP A 47 -24.28 7.49 -6.48
C ASP A 47 -22.79 7.33 -6.73
N PHE A 48 -22.36 6.09 -7.04
CA PHE A 48 -20.94 5.76 -7.14
C PHE A 48 -20.24 6.50 -8.29
N GLU A 49 -20.96 6.72 -9.39
CA GLU A 49 -20.40 7.38 -10.58
C GLU A 49 -20.14 8.86 -10.28
N SER A 50 -21.11 9.53 -9.66
CA SER A 50 -20.98 10.92 -9.22
C SER A 50 -19.82 11.10 -8.23
N LEU A 51 -19.70 10.23 -7.23
CA LEU A 51 -18.60 10.27 -6.26
C LEU A 51 -17.23 10.08 -6.93
N LEU A 52 -17.12 9.17 -7.90
CA LEU A 52 -15.90 8.96 -8.65
C LEU A 52 -15.52 10.18 -9.51
N LEU A 53 -16.50 10.83 -10.14
CA LEU A 53 -16.27 12.05 -10.92
C LEU A 53 -15.76 13.19 -10.05
N ASP A 54 -16.33 13.37 -8.86
CA ASP A 54 -15.89 14.39 -7.90
C ASP A 54 -14.47 14.13 -7.39
N ASP A 55 -14.12 12.88 -7.08
CA ASP A 55 -12.76 12.50 -6.68
C ASP A 55 -11.75 12.75 -7.82
N ASN A 56 -12.11 12.44 -9.07
CA ASN A 56 -11.25 12.69 -10.22
C ASN A 56 -11.05 14.19 -10.46
N ALA A 57 -12.09 15.00 -10.36
CA ALA A 57 -11.96 16.46 -10.50
C ALA A 57 -11.02 17.06 -9.43
N GLN A 58 -11.05 16.53 -8.20
CA GLN A 58 -10.12 16.93 -7.14
C GLN A 58 -8.67 16.53 -7.48
N ARG A 59 -8.45 15.30 -7.97
CA ARG A 59 -7.12 14.84 -8.41
C ARG A 59 -6.58 15.69 -9.56
N GLU A 60 -7.41 16.03 -10.55
CA GLU A 60 -7.05 16.92 -11.66
C GLU A 60 -6.69 18.34 -11.19
N ALA A 61 -7.35 18.81 -10.13
CA ALA A 61 -7.00 20.07 -9.47
C ALA A 61 -5.73 19.98 -8.58
N GLY A 62 -5.09 18.81 -8.51
CA GLY A 62 -3.87 18.57 -7.73
C GLY A 62 -4.10 18.32 -6.24
N VAL A 63 -5.34 18.02 -5.83
CA VAL A 63 -5.65 17.63 -4.45
C VAL A 63 -5.19 16.20 -4.22
N ILE A 64 -4.48 15.96 -3.11
CA ILE A 64 -4.11 14.62 -2.66
C ILE A 64 -5.26 14.06 -1.83
N LEU A 65 -5.93 13.03 -2.35
CA LEU A 65 -6.99 12.32 -1.63
C LEU A 65 -6.41 11.21 -0.73
N PRO A 66 -7.15 10.75 0.28
CA PRO A 66 -6.73 9.60 1.07
C PRO A 66 -6.42 8.38 0.20
N GLY A 67 -5.21 7.83 0.33
CA GLY A 67 -4.69 6.74 -0.51
C GLY A 67 -3.78 7.19 -1.65
N ASP A 68 -3.75 8.49 -1.99
CA ASP A 68 -2.84 9.04 -2.99
C ASP A 68 -1.49 9.45 -2.38
N GLU A 69 -1.32 9.34 -1.06
CA GLU A 69 -0.07 9.71 -0.40
C GLU A 69 1.08 8.81 -0.87
N GLY A 70 2.06 9.39 -1.57
CA GLY A 70 3.20 8.64 -2.10
C GLY A 70 2.97 7.99 -3.47
N ALA A 71 1.75 8.04 -4.01
CA ALA A 71 1.47 7.53 -5.35
C ALA A 71 2.29 8.30 -6.41
N GLY A 72 3.06 7.57 -7.22
CA GLY A 72 3.89 8.14 -8.29
C GLY A 72 5.20 8.81 -7.85
N LEU A 73 5.55 8.77 -6.55
CA LEU A 73 6.82 9.32 -6.05
C LEU A 73 7.99 8.32 -6.09
N GLU A 74 7.69 7.02 -6.07
CA GLU A 74 8.71 5.98 -6.18
C GLU A 74 8.85 5.50 -7.63
N PRO A 75 10.07 5.50 -8.19
CA PRO A 75 10.34 4.79 -9.43
C PRO A 75 9.87 3.35 -9.28
N ASP A 76 9.24 2.79 -10.32
CA ASP A 76 8.84 1.39 -10.29
C ASP A 76 10.07 0.54 -9.94
N PRO A 77 10.05 -0.26 -8.87
CA PRO A 77 11.18 -1.11 -8.51
C PRO A 77 11.59 -2.07 -9.63
N ARG A 78 10.69 -2.36 -10.58
CA ARG A 78 10.94 -3.15 -11.79
C ARG A 78 11.68 -2.37 -12.87
N ASP A 79 11.59 -1.05 -12.86
CA ASP A 79 12.36 -0.15 -13.75
C ASP A 79 13.78 0.09 -13.21
N ARG A 80 14.10 -0.42 -12.01
CA ARG A 80 15.47 -0.37 -11.50
C ARG A 80 16.37 -1.23 -12.40
N PRO A 81 17.48 -0.68 -12.94
CA PRO A 81 18.40 -1.50 -13.70
C PRO A 81 18.87 -2.67 -12.84
N ALA A 82 18.68 -3.89 -13.36
CA ALA A 82 19.07 -5.13 -12.72
C ALA A 82 20.60 -5.18 -12.59
N GLY A 83 21.14 -4.65 -11.49
CA GLY A 83 22.59 -4.66 -11.27
C GLY A 83 23.09 -3.54 -10.38
N THR A 84 22.67 -3.52 -9.13
CA THR A 84 23.53 -3.01 -8.05
C THR A 84 23.31 -3.89 -6.84
N THR A 85 24.14 -4.91 -6.74
CA THR A 85 24.42 -5.62 -5.50
C THR A 85 24.80 -4.56 -4.45
N PRO A 86 24.14 -4.50 -3.28
CA PRO A 86 24.65 -3.69 -2.16
C PRO A 86 26.06 -4.20 -1.84
N PRO A 87 27.05 -3.33 -1.57
CA PRO A 87 28.34 -3.82 -1.11
C PRO A 87 28.12 -4.60 0.18
N SER A 88 28.54 -5.86 0.16
CA SER A 88 28.66 -6.70 1.35
C SER A 88 29.58 -6.00 2.35
N SER A 89 29.01 -5.29 3.32
CA SER A 89 29.72 -4.92 4.54
C SER A 89 29.85 -6.17 5.41
N GLY A 90 30.77 -7.05 4.99
CA GLY A 90 31.34 -8.04 5.87
C GLY A 90 32.29 -7.34 6.83
N THR A 91 31.91 -7.29 8.10
CA THR A 91 32.86 -7.14 9.20
C THR A 91 32.60 -8.31 10.14
N GLN A 92 33.35 -9.39 9.93
CA GLN A 92 33.59 -10.39 10.97
C GLN A 92 34.46 -9.74 12.06
N GLY A 93 34.20 -10.15 13.31
CA GLY A 93 34.94 -9.67 14.49
C GLY A 93 36.37 -10.20 14.60
#